data_AF-A0A180FW28-F1
#
_entry.id   AF-A0A180FW28-F1
#
_cell.length_a   1.000
_cell.length_b   1.000
_cell.length_c   1.000
_cell.angle_alpha   90.00
_cell.angle_beta   90.00
_cell.angle_gamma   90.00
#
_symmetry.space_group_name_H-M   'P 1'
#
loop_
_entity.id
_entity.type
_entity.pdbx_description
1 polymer ?
#
loop_
_entity_poly.entity_id
_entity_poly.type
_entity_poly.pdbx_seq_one_letter_code
_entity_poly.pdbx_strand_id
1 'polypeptide(L)' 'MAHPKRRQGHARTAKRRTHDKAVVPTMAICPNCGAWHLYHTVCGECGYYRGKLAIEKEAAV' A
#
# COMPACT_ATOMS: atom_id res chain seq x y z
N MET A 1 23.39 -22.33 -23.21
CA MET A 1 22.27 -21.61 -22.55
C MET A 1 21.36 -21.03 -23.62
N ALA A 2 20.05 -20.95 -23.37
CA ALA A 2 19.13 -20.34 -24.33
C ALA A 2 19.28 -18.81 -24.29
N HIS A 3 19.79 -18.23 -25.37
CA HIS A 3 19.89 -16.77 -25.52
C HIS A 3 18.78 -16.24 -26.42
N PRO A 4 18.24 -15.05 -26.14
CA PRO A 4 17.28 -14.41 -27.04
C PRO A 4 17.94 -14.16 -28.40
N LYS A 5 17.37 -14.75 -29.46
CA LYS A 5 17.90 -14.62 -30.84
C LYS A 5 17.86 -13.18 -31.36
N ARG A 6 16.92 -12.36 -30.87
CA ARG A 6 16.71 -10.96 -31.30
C ARG A 6 16.23 -10.09 -30.15
N ARG A 7 16.45 -8.78 -30.26
CA ARG A 7 15.90 -7.77 -29.36
C ARG A 7 14.36 -7.76 -29.44
N GLN A 8 13.70 -7.68 -28.30
CA GLN A 8 12.24 -7.52 -28.25
C GLN A 8 11.87 -6.09 -28.66
N GLY A 9 10.87 -5.95 -29.53
CA GLY A 9 10.38 -4.65 -29.97
C GLY A 9 9.76 -3.84 -28.82
N HIS A 10 9.78 -2.51 -28.95
CA HIS A 10 9.21 -1.60 -27.96
C HIS A 10 7.72 -1.87 -27.72
N ALA A 11 6.94 -2.07 -28.80
CA ALA A 11 5.51 -2.39 -28.70
C ALA A 11 5.24 -3.68 -27.91
N ARG A 12 6.05 -4.73 -28.10
CA ARG A 12 5.89 -6.00 -27.37
C ARG A 12 6.24 -5.84 -25.90
N THR A 13 7.28 -5.06 -25.59
CA THR A 13 7.67 -4.76 -24.20
C THR A 13 6.60 -3.93 -23.49
N ALA A 14 6.05 -2.91 -24.15
CA ALA A 14 4.97 -2.09 -23.62
C ALA A 14 3.69 -2.91 -23.38
N LYS A 15 3.28 -3.73 -24.36
CA LYS A 15 2.14 -4.65 -24.22
C LYS A 15 2.31 -5.66 -23.10
N ARG A 16 3.54 -6.13 -22.83
CA ARG A 16 3.80 -7.04 -21.70
C ARG A 16 3.59 -6.34 -20.35
N ARG A 17 4.02 -5.08 -20.24
CA ARG A 17 3.97 -4.27 -18.99
C ARG A 17 2.60 -3.68 -18.69
N THR A 18 1.58 -3.85 -19.53
CA THR A 18 0.23 -3.29 -19.30
C THR A 18 -0.43 -3.85 -18.03
N HIS A 19 -0.04 -5.06 -17.61
CA HIS A 19 -0.58 -5.67 -16.41
C HIS A 19 0.22 -5.35 -15.14
N ASP A 20 1.36 -4.67 -15.25
CA ASP A 20 2.25 -4.30 -14.15
C ASP A 20 1.80 -2.96 -13.52
N LYS A 21 0.58 -2.92 -12.99
CA LYS A 21 0.01 -1.72 -12.33
C LYS A 21 0.04 -1.86 -10.82
N ALA A 22 0.39 -0.77 -10.12
CA ALA A 22 0.23 -0.68 -8.67
C ALA A 22 -1.25 -0.43 -8.34
N VAL A 23 -1.76 -1.14 -7.32
CA VAL A 23 -3.12 -0.95 -6.81
C VAL A 23 -3.03 -0.27 -5.44
N VAL A 24 -3.84 0.77 -5.25
CA VAL A 24 -3.90 1.49 -3.97
C VAL A 24 -4.57 0.58 -2.93
N PRO A 25 -4.02 0.45 -1.71
CA PRO A 25 -4.64 -0.33 -0.66
C PRO A 25 -5.94 0.34 -0.18
N THR A 26 -6.87 -0.46 0.34
CA THR A 26 -8.12 0.05 0.90
C THR A 26 -7.85 0.86 2.16
N MET A 27 -8.22 2.14 2.13
CA MET A 27 -8.12 3.06 3.27
C MET A 27 -9.49 3.32 3.90
N ALA A 28 -9.52 3.46 5.22
CA ALA A 28 -10.68 3.81 6.02
C ALA A 28 -10.39 5.06 6.86
N ILE A 29 -11.45 5.77 7.26
CA ILE A 29 -11.35 6.88 8.20
C ILE A 29 -11.39 6.34 9.63
N CYS A 30 -10.43 6.76 10.46
CA CYS A 30 -10.38 6.37 11.85
C CYS A 30 -11.51 7.06 12.64
N PRO A 31 -12.33 6.33 13.40
CA PRO A 31 -13.41 6.93 14.18
C PRO A 31 -12.93 7.79 15.37
N ASN A 32 -11.67 7.62 15.82
CA ASN A 32 -11.16 8.33 17.00
C ASN A 32 -10.45 9.65 16.64
N CYS A 33 -9.67 9.69 15.56
CA CYS A 33 -8.90 10.88 15.18
C CYS A 33 -9.26 11.46 13.80
N GLY A 34 -10.13 10.80 13.02
CA GLY A 34 -10.51 11.25 11.67
C GLY A 34 -9.44 11.04 10.59
N ALA A 35 -8.27 10.52 10.93
CA ALA A 35 -7.19 10.27 9.98
C ALA A 35 -7.41 9.01 9.13
N TRP A 36 -6.79 8.97 7.95
CA TRP A 36 -6.80 7.80 7.09
C TRP A 36 -5.90 6.69 7.65
N HIS A 37 -6.42 5.48 7.69
CA HIS A 37 -5.65 4.29 8.04
C HIS A 37 -5.95 3.15 7.07
N LEU A 38 -5.06 2.16 7.02
CA LEU A 38 -5.30 0.94 6.28
C LEU A 38 -6.42 0.12 6.94
N TYR A 39 -7.27 -0.50 6.15
CA TYR A 39 -8.30 -1.39 6.67
C TYR A 39 -7.68 -2.50 7.54
N HIS A 40 -8.32 -2.81 8.67
CA HIS A 40 -7.90 -3.82 9.63
C HIS A 40 -6.54 -3.62 10.31
N THR A 41 -5.90 -2.46 10.19
CA THR A 41 -4.67 -2.13 10.92
C THR A 41 -4.94 -1.12 12.04
N VAL A 42 -4.02 -1.05 13.00
CA VAL A 42 -3.99 0.03 14.01
C VAL A 42 -3.82 1.37 13.29
N CYS A 43 -4.53 2.40 13.76
CA CYS A 43 -4.34 3.74 13.24
C CYS A 43 -2.93 4.25 13.62
N GLY A 44 -2.17 4.68 12.61
CA GLY A 44 -0.81 5.16 12.79
C GLY A 44 -0.71 6.47 13.58
N GLU A 45 -1.77 7.28 13.65
CA GLU A 45 -1.72 8.54 14.40
C GLU A 45 -2.13 8.37 15.86
N CYS A 46 -3.30 7.76 16.11
CA CYS A 46 -3.84 7.67 17.45
C CYS A 46 -3.50 6.37 18.21
N GLY A 47 -2.93 5.36 17.54
CA GLY A 47 -2.57 4.09 18.20
C GLY A 47 -3.77 3.20 18.57
N TYR A 48 -4.98 3.58 18.15
CA TYR A 48 -6.22 2.84 18.41
C TYR A 48 -6.54 1.84 17.29
N TYR A 49 -7.11 0.71 17.70
CA TYR A 49 -7.73 -0.27 16.81
C TYR A 49 -9.08 -0.69 17.38
N ARG A 50 -10.16 -0.52 16.60
CA ARG A 50 -11.53 -0.89 17.00
C ARG A 50 -11.92 -0.37 18.40
N GLY A 51 -11.58 0.88 18.70
CA GLY A 51 -11.91 1.55 19.96
C GLY A 51 -11.06 1.14 21.16
N LYS A 52 -10.07 0.24 20.99
CA LYS A 52 -9.10 -0.11 22.03
C LYS A 52 -7.75 0.51 21.72
N LEU A 53 -7.06 0.96 22.76
CA LEU A 53 -5.69 1.46 22.65
C LEU A 53 -4.77 0.26 22.49
N ALA A 54 -4.16 0.13 21.31
CA ALA A 54 -3.29 -1.00 20.97
C ALA A 54 -1.80 -0.65 21.12
N ILE A 55 -1.46 0.63 20.89
CA ILE A 55 -0.11 1.15 21.04
C ILE A 55 -0.22 2.45 21.84
N GLU A 56 0.41 2.49 23.01
CA GLU A 56 0.67 3.74 23.72
C GLU A 56 1.74 4.50 22.94
N LYS A 57 1.30 5.50 22.18
CA LYS A 57 2.23 6.48 21.62
C LYS A 57 2.45 7.54 22.69
N GLU A 58 3.59 7.49 23.37
CA GLU A 58 4.17 8.69 23.96
C GLU A 58 4.39 9.68 22.82
N ALA A 59 3.76 10.85 22.93
CA ALA A 59 3.84 11.90 21.94
C ALA A 59 5.32 12.19 21.63
N ALA A 60 5.71 12.07 20.36
CA ALA A 60 6.98 12.60 19.91
C ALA A 60 6.92 14.13 20.08
N VAL A 61 7.68 14.62 21.07
CA VAL A 61 8.11 16.02 21.20
C VAL A 61 9.02 16.37 20.03
#